data_AF-A0A081GJC6-F1
#
_entry.id   AF-A0A081GJC6-F1
#
_cell.length_a   1.000
_cell.length_b   1.000
_cell.length_c   1.000
_cell.angle_alpha   90.00
_cell.angle_beta   90.00
_cell.angle_gamma   90.00
#
_symmetry.space_group_name_H-M   'P 1'
#
loop_
_entity.id
_entity.type
_entity.pdbx_description
1 polymer ?
#
loop_
_entity_poly.entity_id
_entity_poly.type
_entity_poly.pdbx_seq_one_letter_code
_entity_poly.pdbx_strand_id
1 'polypeptide(L)'
;MSLAVPRHDALEAWPYLGPDQLLPSRSRRVCLTCHWFRHHIGADGVPLLSCQWHRQLISHGDHLTHRCPSWSDPGACGHGWCPEAA
;
A
#
# COMPACT_ATOMS: atom_id res chain seq x y z
N MET A 1 -7.03 -12.17 -13.54
CA MET A 1 -5.56 -12.23 -13.37
C MET A 1 -5.29 -12.23 -11.86
N SER A 2 -5.02 -13.39 -11.27
CA SER A 2 -4.66 -13.45 -9.84
C SER A 2 -3.25 -12.91 -9.67
N LEU A 3 -3.10 -11.81 -8.93
CA LEU A 3 -1.79 -11.35 -8.48
C LEU A 3 -1.28 -12.37 -7.46
N ALA A 4 -0.38 -13.26 -7.89
CA ALA A 4 0.32 -14.15 -6.97
C ALA A 4 1.02 -13.29 -5.92
N VAL A 5 0.72 -13.52 -4.63
CA VAL A 5 1.38 -12.81 -3.54
C VAL A 5 2.84 -13.28 -3.49
N PRO A 6 3.82 -12.40 -3.72
CA PRO A 6 5.22 -12.78 -3.61
C PRO A 6 5.53 -13.24 -2.18
N ARG A 7 6.42 -14.23 -2.06
CA ARG A 7 6.91 -14.73 -0.76
C ARG A 7 7.56 -13.57 -0.01
N HIS A 8 7.49 -13.57 1.33
CA HIS A 8 7.98 -12.46 2.15
C HIS A 8 9.45 -12.11 1.86
N ASP A 9 10.31 -13.10 1.63
CA ASP A 9 11.72 -12.90 1.28
C ASP A 9 11.92 -12.07 -0.01
N ALA A 10 11.01 -12.21 -0.97
CA ALA A 10 11.06 -11.48 -2.23
C ALA A 10 10.56 -10.03 -2.10
N LEU A 11 9.79 -9.71 -1.06
CA LEU A 11 9.29 -8.36 -0.77
C LEU A 11 10.35 -7.50 -0.09
N GLU A 12 11.16 -8.08 0.78
CA GLU A 12 12.26 -7.39 1.46
C GLU A 12 13.34 -6.89 0.49
N ALA A 13 13.49 -7.58 -0.64
CA ALA A 13 14.38 -7.18 -1.72
C ALA A 13 13.85 -6.02 -2.57
N TRP A 14 12.60 -5.58 -2.36
CA TRP A 14 12.04 -4.48 -3.15
C TRP A 14 12.68 -3.15 -2.77
N PRO A 15 12.96 -2.28 -3.75
CA PRO A 15 13.44 -0.94 -3.44
C PRO A 15 12.34 -0.14 -2.73
N TYR A 16 12.75 0.78 -1.86
CA TYR A 16 11.84 1.74 -1.27
C TYR A 16 11.34 2.74 -2.32
N LEU A 17 10.12 3.23 -2.15
CA LEU A 17 9.55 4.30 -2.95
C LEU A 17 10.34 5.59 -2.71
N GLY A 18 10.62 6.30 -3.80
CA GLY A 18 11.13 7.65 -3.75
C GLY A 18 10.06 8.67 -3.34
N PRO A 19 10.46 9.84 -2.81
CA PRO A 19 9.54 10.88 -2.35
C PRO A 19 8.61 11.40 -3.46
N ASP A 20 9.05 11.39 -4.72
CA ASP A 20 8.27 11.89 -5.86
C ASP A 20 7.24 10.87 -6.40
N GLN A 21 7.28 9.63 -5.93
CA GLN A 21 6.38 8.56 -6.40
C GLN A 21 5.06 8.51 -5.62
N LEU A 22 5.01 9.15 -4.45
CA LEU A 22 3.81 9.25 -3.63
C LEU A 22 3.28 10.69 -3.64
N LEU A 23 1.97 10.84 -3.75
CA LEU A 23 1.32 12.15 -3.74
C LEU A 23 0.97 12.56 -2.31
N PRO A 24 1.18 13.82 -1.91
CA PRO A 24 0.79 14.28 -0.58
C PRO A 24 -0.72 14.17 -0.41
N SER A 25 -1.14 13.58 0.70
CA SER A 25 -2.52 13.43 1.09
C SER A 25 -2.87 14.44 2.18
N ARG A 26 -3.85 15.30 1.88
CA ARG A 26 -4.36 16.31 2.83
C ARG A 26 -5.56 15.81 3.63
N SER A 27 -5.80 14.50 3.60
CA SER A 27 -6.87 13.85 4.33
C SER A 27 -6.60 13.89 5.83
N ARG A 28 -7.64 14.15 6.65
CA ARG A 28 -7.58 13.96 8.12
C ARG A 28 -7.66 12.48 8.53
N ARG A 29 -7.82 11.57 7.56
CA ARG A 29 -7.82 10.12 7.74
C ARG A 29 -6.48 9.57 7.25
N VAL A 30 -5.86 8.72 8.06
CA VAL A 30 -4.62 8.00 7.74
C VAL A 30 -4.78 7.26 6.40
N CYS A 31 -3.83 7.37 5.47
CA CYS A 31 -3.93 6.76 4.13
C CYS A 31 -3.64 5.25 4.11
N LEU A 32 -3.95 4.56 5.23
CA LEU A 32 -3.96 3.09 5.30
C LEU A 32 -4.99 2.48 4.33
N THR A 33 -5.93 3.28 3.82
CA THR A 33 -6.98 2.87 2.88
C THR A 33 -6.53 2.82 1.42
N CYS A 34 -5.24 3.00 1.13
CA CYS A 34 -4.77 2.81 -0.23
C CYS A 34 -4.93 1.35 -0.65
N HIS A 35 -5.76 1.08 -1.66
CA HIS A 35 -6.08 -0.26 -2.13
C HIS A 35 -4.82 -1.11 -2.44
N TRP A 36 -3.74 -0.48 -2.87
CA TRP A 36 -2.50 -1.13 -3.25
C TRP A 36 -1.53 -1.36 -2.10
N PHE A 37 -1.79 -0.79 -0.91
CA PHE A 37 -0.89 -0.97 0.23
C PHE A 37 -1.14 -2.31 0.90
N ARG A 38 -0.06 -3.02 1.24
CA ARG A 38 -0.10 -4.31 1.94
C ARG A 38 0.96 -4.35 3.03
N HIS A 39 0.55 -4.80 4.20
CA HIS A 39 1.45 -5.15 5.30
C HIS A 39 1.90 -6.60 5.12
N HIS A 40 3.17 -6.84 5.35
CA HIS A 40 3.75 -8.17 5.44
C HIS A 40 4.74 -8.22 6.61
N ILE A 41 4.99 -9.41 7.12
CA ILE A 41 5.95 -9.62 8.20
C ILE A 41 7.31 -9.85 7.56
N GLY A 42 8.28 -8.97 7.80
CA GLY A 42 9.67 -9.16 7.37
C GLY A 42 10.37 -10.31 8.11
N ALA A 43 11.55 -10.70 7.65
CA ALA A 43 12.32 -11.82 8.21
C ALA A 43 12.62 -11.65 9.71
N ASP A 44 12.84 -10.41 10.16
CA ASP A 44 13.11 -10.09 11.57
C ASP A 44 11.84 -9.90 12.41
N GLY A 45 10.66 -10.19 11.84
CA GLY A 45 9.37 -9.94 12.50
C GLY A 45 8.91 -8.48 12.47
N VAL A 46 9.70 -7.59 11.84
CA VAL A 46 9.34 -6.18 11.67
C VAL A 46 8.29 -6.06 10.56
N PRO A 47 7.15 -5.38 10.80
CA PRO A 47 6.14 -5.18 9.77
C PRO A 47 6.67 -4.24 8.68
N LEU A 48 6.58 -4.72 7.44
CA LEU A 48 6.95 -3.98 6.26
C LEU A 48 5.71 -3.57 5.50
N LEU A 49 5.73 -2.34 4.99
CA LEU A 49 4.68 -1.79 4.17
C LEU A 49 5.12 -1.78 2.71
N SER A 50 4.27 -2.28 1.82
CA SER A 50 4.56 -2.35 0.38
C SER A 50 3.43 -1.74 -0.44
N CYS A 51 3.77 -1.20 -1.61
CA CYS A 51 2.82 -0.83 -2.65
C CYS A 51 2.83 -1.87 -3.76
N GLN A 52 1.72 -2.59 -3.95
CA GLN A 52 1.59 -3.65 -4.96
C GLN A 52 1.58 -3.12 -6.40
N TRP A 53 1.14 -1.87 -6.60
CA TRP A 53 1.17 -1.22 -7.91
C TRP A 53 2.60 -0.92 -8.37
N HIS A 54 3.40 -0.31 -7.49
CA HIS A 54 4.80 0.03 -7.80
C HIS A 54 5.77 -1.13 -7.58
N ARG A 55 5.35 -2.18 -6.86
CA ARG A 55 6.19 -3.29 -6.41
C ARG A 55 7.41 -2.80 -5.63
N GLN A 56 7.15 -1.91 -4.68
CA GLN A 56 8.16 -1.22 -3.88
C GLN A 56 7.75 -1.18 -2.40
N LEU A 57 8.75 -1.05 -1.51
CA LEU A 57 8.53 -0.81 -0.08
C LEU A 57 8.17 0.66 0.19
N ILE A 58 7.47 0.90 1.28
CA ILE A 58 7.10 2.23 1.75
C ILE A 58 7.81 2.46 3.07
N SER A 59 8.49 3.59 3.22
CA SER A 59 9.11 3.98 4.48
C SER A 59 8.07 4.10 5.58
N HIS A 60 8.45 3.70 6.79
CA HIS A 60 7.51 3.74 7.91
C HIS A 60 7.00 5.16 8.14
N GLY A 61 5.68 5.34 8.18
CA GLY A 61 5.03 6.64 8.34
C GLY A 61 4.71 7.41 7.05
N ASP A 62 5.29 7.10 5.89
CA ASP A 62 5.03 7.85 4.65
C ASP A 62 3.57 7.74 4.19
N HIS A 63 2.94 6.60 4.46
CA HIS A 63 1.52 6.37 4.22
C HIS A 63 0.58 7.19 5.12
N LEU A 64 1.09 7.88 6.14
CA LEU A 64 0.26 8.78 6.96
C LEU A 64 -0.02 10.09 6.23
N THR A 65 0.95 10.55 5.45
CA THR A 65 0.95 11.86 4.78
C THR A 65 0.91 11.75 3.26
N HIS A 66 1.04 10.56 2.69
CA HIS A 66 1.03 10.35 1.24
C HIS A 66 0.12 9.19 0.80
N ARG A 67 -0.26 9.23 -0.49
CA ARG A 67 -1.05 8.20 -1.19
C ARG A 67 -0.44 7.82 -2.53
N CYS A 68 -0.74 6.62 -3.01
CA CYS A 68 -0.40 6.20 -4.37
C CYS A 68 -1.16 7.04 -5.41
N PRO A 69 -0.59 7.39 -6.58
CA PRO A 69 -1.33 8.00 -7.69
C PRO A 69 -2.48 7.13 -8.21
N SER A 70 -2.33 5.81 -8.15
CA SER A 70 -3.39 4.83 -8.49
C SER A 70 -4.42 4.66 -7.35
N TRP A 71 -4.41 5.56 -6.36
CA TRP A 71 -5.44 5.59 -5.33
C TRP A 71 -6.76 6.10 -5.92
N SER A 72 -7.70 5.19 -6.10
CA SER A 72 -9.10 5.54 -6.31
C SER A 72 -9.74 5.81 -4.96
N ASP A 73 -10.48 6.91 -4.85
CA ASP A 73 -11.30 7.17 -3.66
C ASP A 73 -12.28 6.01 -3.46
N PRO A 74 -12.39 5.43 -2.24
CA PRO A 74 -13.32 4.34 -1.98
C PRO A 74 -14.78 4.68 -2.34
N GLY A 75 -15.16 5.96 -2.35
CA GLY A 75 -16.47 6.45 -2.79
C GLY A 75 -16.61 6.66 -4.30
N ALA A 76 -15.51 6.68 -5.06
CA ALA A 76 -15.53 6.67 -6.53
C ALA A 76 -15.72 5.25 -7.10
N CYS A 77 -15.40 4.22 -6.32
CA CYS A 77 -15.85 2.85 -6.55
C CYS A 77 -17.31 2.75 -6.07
N GLY A 78 -18.27 2.99 -6.98
CA GLY A 78 -19.69 2.87 -6.67
C GLY A 78 -20.00 1.58 -5.91
N HIS A 79 -20.68 1.72 -4.77
CA HIS A 79 -21.39 0.68 -4.02
C HIS A 79 -20.90 -0.77 -4.25
N GLY A 80 -19.98 -1.26 -3.41
CA GLY A 80 -19.79 -2.72 -3.29
C GLY A 80 -18.37 -3.27 -3.06
N TRP A 81 -17.36 -2.47 -2.72
CA TRP A 81 -16.07 -3.03 -2.32
C TRP A 81 -15.87 -2.93 -0.80
N CYS A 82 -16.33 -3.97 -0.10
CA CYS A 82 -15.91 -4.33 1.26
C CYS A 82 -15.50 -5.81 1.21
N PRO A 83 -14.19 -6.14 1.13
CA PRO A 83 -13.75 -7.53 1.01
C PRO A 83 -14.01 -8.36 2.27
N GLU A 84 -14.29 -7.74 3.43
CA GLU A 84 -14.70 -8.44 4.66
C GLU A 84 -16.22 -8.56 4.86
N ALA A 85 -17.04 -8.07 3.93
CA ALA A 85 -18.50 -8.14 4.02
C ALA A 85 -19.14 -9.17 3.07
N ALA A 86 -18.32 -10.03 2.43
CA ALA A 86 -18.75 -11.12 1.55
C ALA A 86 -18.79 -12.47 2.28
#